data_AF-A0A843UMZ7-F1
#
_entry.id   AF-A0A843UMZ7-F1
#
_cell.length_a   1.000
_cell.length_b   1.000
_cell.length_c   1.000
_cell.angle_alpha   90.00
_cell.angle_beta   90.00
_cell.angle_gamma   90.00
#
_symmetry.space_group_name_H-M   'P 1'
#
loop_
_entity.id
_entity.type
_entity.pdbx_description
1 polymer ?
#
loop_
_entity_poly.entity_id
_entity_poly.type
_entity_poly.pdbx_seq_one_letter_code
_entity_poly.pdbx_strand_id
1 'polypeptide(L)'
;MDPIAAMWEELVVKATAKVDKNDFLRYLPNVCVPKAASPAEDPLAAIETFDRPGPWDRTMLELEVENPRAGVVEGEPARKKVVLFSGNDYLNLSTHPAVRQASAKAALVYGMGPRSSSMVSGHTDYHRLLEQALADLTKKEACLITPTGFAANTALLAALGNIASLTCVGRRPANHEKIAIFSDALNHASIIDGLRMAERHQEANVFVYRHNDMKHLDE
;
A
#
# COMPACT_ATOMS: atom_id res chain seq x y z
N MET A 1 -1.77 -19.57 35.16
CA MET A 1 -2.03 -19.24 33.75
C MET A 1 -3.54 -19.05 33.63
N ASP A 2 -4.00 -17.90 33.14
CA ASP A 2 -5.43 -17.60 33.02
C ASP A 2 -6.09 -18.58 32.04
N PRO A 3 -7.11 -19.36 32.46
CA PRO A 3 -7.82 -20.29 31.59
C PRO A 3 -8.36 -19.65 30.31
N ILE A 4 -8.70 -18.35 30.38
CA ILE A 4 -9.19 -17.58 29.23
C ILE A 4 -8.05 -17.30 28.25
N ALA A 5 -6.86 -16.96 28.73
CA ALA A 5 -5.69 -16.72 27.88
C ALA A 5 -5.28 -17.98 27.10
N ALA A 6 -5.33 -19.15 27.75
CA ALA A 6 -5.04 -20.43 27.10
C ALA A 6 -6.05 -20.78 25.99
N MET A 7 -7.33 -20.46 26.20
CA MET A 7 -8.38 -20.62 25.19
C MET A 7 -8.15 -19.72 23.97
N TRP A 8 -7.74 -18.46 24.19
CA TRP A 8 -7.44 -17.53 23.10
C TRP A 8 -6.22 -17.98 22.29
N GLU A 9 -5.15 -18.44 22.94
CA GLU A 9 -4.00 -19.03 22.24
C GLU A 9 -4.41 -20.23 21.38
N GLU A 10 -5.21 -21.15 21.92
CA GLU A 10 -5.66 -22.33 21.19
C GLU A 10 -6.51 -21.96 19.96
N LEU A 11 -7.39 -20.96 20.09
CA LEU A 11 -8.20 -20.45 18.97
C LEU A 11 -7.34 -19.80 17.90
N VAL A 12 -6.35 -19.00 18.29
CA VAL A 12 -5.39 -18.37 17.36
C VAL A 12 -4.58 -19.43 16.63
N VAL A 13 -4.01 -20.43 17.34
CA VAL A 13 -3.24 -21.53 16.73
C VAL A 13 -4.08 -22.34 15.76
N LYS A 14 -5.35 -22.65 16.09
CA LYS A 14 -6.25 -23.37 15.18
C LYS A 14 -6.61 -22.54 13.96
N ALA A 15 -6.84 -21.23 14.13
CA ALA A 15 -7.14 -20.32 13.03
C ALA A 15 -5.94 -20.16 12.09
N THR A 16 -4.73 -19.94 12.62
CA THR A 16 -3.50 -19.82 11.81
C THR A 16 -3.15 -21.12 11.11
N ALA A 17 -3.23 -22.28 11.78
CA ALA A 17 -3.00 -23.57 11.14
C ALA A 17 -3.98 -23.86 9.99
N LYS A 18 -5.21 -23.33 10.06
CA LYS A 18 -6.21 -23.42 8.98
C LYS A 18 -5.94 -22.41 7.87
N VAL A 19 -5.40 -21.23 8.17
CA VAL A 19 -4.95 -20.26 7.17
C VAL A 19 -3.73 -20.79 6.41
N ASP A 20 -2.74 -21.34 7.11
CA ASP A 20 -1.52 -21.95 6.53
C ASP A 20 -1.85 -23.14 5.64
N LYS A 21 -2.76 -24.02 6.08
CA LYS A 21 -3.20 -25.16 5.26
C LYS A 21 -3.90 -24.76 3.97
N ASN A 22 -4.52 -23.59 3.95
CA ASN A 22 -5.29 -23.13 2.80
C ASN A 22 -4.48 -22.24 1.85
N ASP A 23 -3.24 -21.87 2.23
CA ASP A 23 -2.31 -21.10 1.40
C ASP A 23 -3.00 -19.92 0.70
N PHE A 24 -3.87 -19.20 1.44
CA PHE A 24 -4.79 -18.22 0.85
C PHE A 24 -4.07 -17.05 0.16
N LEU A 25 -2.82 -16.79 0.53
CA LEU A 25 -1.96 -15.82 -0.17
C LEU A 25 -1.57 -16.29 -1.59
N ARG A 26 -1.62 -17.59 -1.87
CA ARG A 26 -1.42 -18.17 -3.22
C ARG A 26 -2.71 -18.37 -4.02
N TYR A 27 -3.86 -17.96 -3.50
CA TYR A 27 -5.14 -18.05 -4.21
C TYR A 27 -5.35 -16.96 -5.27
N LEU A 28 -4.37 -16.07 -5.45
CA LEU A 28 -4.32 -15.24 -6.65
C LEU A 28 -3.73 -16.10 -7.77
N PRO A 29 -4.49 -16.46 -8.82
CA PRO A 29 -3.93 -17.18 -9.95
C PRO A 29 -2.82 -16.31 -10.54
N ASN A 30 -1.57 -16.70 -10.28
CA ASN A 30 -0.42 -15.93 -10.73
C ASN A 30 -0.28 -16.14 -12.23
N VAL A 31 -0.45 -15.07 -12.98
CA VAL A 31 -0.23 -15.09 -14.42
C VAL A 31 1.26 -14.98 -14.66
N CYS A 32 1.86 -16.10 -15.06
CA CYS A 32 3.18 -16.12 -15.64
C CYS A 32 3.13 -15.34 -16.95
N VAL A 33 3.58 -14.09 -16.93
CA VAL A 33 3.76 -13.31 -18.15
C VAL A 33 4.98 -13.92 -18.86
N PRO A 34 4.93 -14.19 -20.17
CA PRO A 34 6.05 -14.81 -20.88
C PRO A 34 7.35 -14.09 -20.52
N LYS A 35 8.29 -14.82 -19.92
CA LYS A 35 9.64 -14.29 -19.70
C LYS A 35 10.20 -13.90 -21.06
N ALA A 36 10.90 -12.79 -21.08
CA ALA A 36 11.60 -12.39 -22.28
C ALA A 36 12.62 -13.51 -22.65
N ALA A 37 12.78 -13.77 -23.94
CA ALA A 37 13.42 -14.98 -24.45
C ALA A 37 14.92 -15.06 -24.14
N SER A 38 15.54 -13.94 -23.71
CA SER A 38 16.94 -13.92 -23.28
C SER A 38 17.19 -13.05 -22.02
N PRO A 39 18.31 -13.25 -21.29
CA PRO A 39 18.72 -12.39 -20.16
C PRO A 39 18.93 -10.92 -20.54
N ALA A 40 19.28 -10.62 -21.80
CA ALA A 40 19.32 -9.24 -22.30
C ALA A 40 17.92 -8.61 -22.33
N GLU A 41 16.88 -9.43 -22.46
CA GLU A 41 15.50 -9.02 -22.48
C GLU A 41 14.82 -9.09 -21.08
N ASP A 42 15.44 -9.72 -20.07
CA ASP A 42 14.97 -9.70 -18.68
C ASP A 42 15.07 -8.26 -18.12
N PRO A 43 13.96 -7.63 -17.72
CA PRO A 43 13.95 -6.24 -17.29
C PRO A 43 14.66 -5.95 -15.97
N LEU A 44 15.02 -6.96 -15.19
CA LEU A 44 15.72 -6.80 -13.91
C LEU A 44 17.20 -7.21 -13.96
N ALA A 45 17.66 -7.82 -15.06
CA ALA A 45 19.00 -8.38 -15.15
C ALA A 45 20.15 -7.35 -15.25
N ALA A 46 19.84 -6.08 -15.57
CA ALA A 46 20.84 -5.04 -15.83
C ALA A 46 20.52 -3.71 -15.09
N ILE A 47 20.09 -3.79 -13.83
CA ILE A 47 20.02 -2.57 -13.01
C ILE A 47 21.45 -2.24 -12.56
N GLU A 48 22.05 -1.22 -13.18
CA GLU A 48 23.32 -0.67 -12.71
C GLU A 48 23.12 -0.05 -11.32
N THR A 49 24.00 -0.38 -10.38
CA THR A 49 24.09 0.31 -9.09
C THR A 49 24.78 1.65 -9.29
N PHE A 50 24.14 2.74 -8.86
CA PHE A 50 24.68 4.08 -8.99
C PHE A 50 25.42 4.47 -7.70
N ASP A 51 26.75 4.36 -7.70
CA ASP A 51 27.58 4.55 -6.49
C ASP A 51 27.96 6.02 -6.19
N ARG A 52 27.45 6.98 -6.96
CA ARG A 52 27.79 8.40 -6.81
C ARG A 52 26.57 9.32 -6.94
N PRO A 53 26.54 10.45 -6.23
CA PRO A 53 25.48 11.43 -6.39
C PRO A 53 25.43 11.96 -7.83
N GLY A 54 24.26 11.90 -8.46
CA GLY A 54 23.97 12.43 -9.78
C GLY A 54 22.88 13.51 -9.75
N PRO A 55 22.45 14.02 -10.92
CA PRO A 55 21.36 14.99 -11.03
C PRO A 55 20.03 14.54 -10.39
N TRP A 56 19.85 13.23 -10.22
CA TRP A 56 18.70 12.61 -9.53
C TRP A 56 18.79 12.69 -7.99
N ASP A 57 19.92 13.04 -7.40
CA ASP A 57 20.05 13.26 -5.95
C ASP A 57 19.60 14.66 -5.49
N ARG A 58 19.12 15.49 -6.42
CA ARG A 58 18.53 16.79 -6.08
C ARG A 58 17.12 16.56 -5.55
N THR A 59 16.91 16.85 -4.26
CA THR A 59 15.58 16.85 -3.62
C THR A 59 14.61 17.91 -4.19
N MET A 60 15.12 18.83 -5.01
CA MET A 60 14.36 19.97 -5.54
C MET A 60 14.00 19.72 -6.99
N LEU A 61 12.70 19.56 -7.26
CA LEU A 61 12.16 19.52 -8.61
C LEU A 61 11.95 20.94 -9.14
N GLU A 62 12.70 21.31 -10.18
CA GLU A 62 12.48 22.55 -10.93
C GLU A 62 11.41 22.33 -12.01
N LEU A 63 10.41 23.21 -12.03
CA LEU A 63 9.30 23.18 -12.98
C LEU A 63 9.26 24.47 -13.80
N GLU A 64 8.84 24.37 -15.05
CA GLU A 64 8.39 25.53 -15.80
C GLU A 64 6.87 25.62 -15.71
N VAL A 65 6.38 26.74 -15.18
CA VAL A 65 4.96 27.03 -15.08
C VAL A 65 4.61 28.20 -15.97
N GLU A 66 3.37 28.23 -16.43
CA GLU A 66 2.83 29.40 -17.13
C GLU A 66 2.95 30.63 -16.23
N ASN A 67 3.39 31.74 -16.82
CA ASN A 67 3.51 33.00 -16.11
C ASN A 67 2.20 33.78 -16.29
N PRO A 68 1.34 33.90 -15.27
CA PRO A 68 0.08 34.63 -15.38
C PRO A 68 0.27 36.14 -15.63
N ARG A 69 1.51 36.67 -15.56
CA ARG A 69 1.85 38.05 -15.88
C ARG A 69 2.41 38.23 -17.29
N ALA A 70 2.59 37.14 -18.05
CA ALA A 70 3.05 37.21 -19.43
C ALA A 70 2.05 38.02 -20.28
N GLY A 71 2.55 39.05 -20.96
CA GLY A 71 1.73 39.97 -21.76
C GLY A 71 0.98 41.05 -20.96
N VAL A 72 0.98 40.98 -19.63
CA VAL A 72 0.50 42.06 -18.74
C VAL A 72 1.63 43.05 -18.45
N VAL A 73 2.86 42.55 -18.33
CA VAL A 73 4.07 43.36 -18.18
C VAL A 73 4.96 43.11 -19.40
N GLU A 74 5.36 44.18 -20.06
CA GLU A 74 6.25 44.11 -21.22
C GLU A 74 7.61 43.52 -20.81
N GLY A 75 8.03 42.46 -21.49
CA GLY A 75 9.29 41.76 -21.22
C GLY A 75 9.21 40.55 -20.28
N GLU A 76 8.05 40.26 -19.67
CA GLU A 76 7.87 39.04 -18.86
C GLU A 76 7.78 37.78 -19.77
N PRO A 77 8.56 36.72 -19.49
CA PRO A 77 8.52 35.51 -20.29
C PRO A 77 7.19 34.75 -20.11
N ALA A 78 6.75 34.05 -21.16
CA ALA A 78 5.53 33.24 -21.16
C ALA A 78 5.52 32.13 -20.09
N ARG A 79 6.72 31.63 -19.75
CA ARG A 79 6.94 30.63 -18.70
C ARG A 79 8.01 31.11 -17.74
N LYS A 80 7.87 30.71 -16.48
CA LYS A 80 8.87 30.97 -15.43
C LYS A 80 9.27 29.67 -14.77
N LYS A 81 10.54 29.61 -14.35
CA LYS A 81 11.07 28.49 -13.57
C LYS A 81 10.69 28.67 -12.09
N VAL A 82 10.22 27.61 -11.47
CA VAL A 82 9.86 27.55 -10.05
C VAL A 82 10.39 26.27 -9.42
N VAL A 83 10.56 26.28 -8.10
CA VAL A 83 10.95 25.10 -7.33
C VAL A 83 9.72 24.55 -6.61
N LEU A 84 9.45 23.26 -6.76
CA LEU A 84 8.33 22.58 -6.10
C LEU A 84 8.67 22.20 -4.66
N PHE A 85 8.10 22.93 -3.69
CA PHE A 85 8.24 22.65 -2.24
C PHE A 85 7.08 21.84 -1.64
N SER A 86 6.07 21.50 -2.44
CA SER A 86 4.85 20.82 -1.98
C SER A 86 4.72 19.40 -2.57
N GLY A 87 5.81 18.81 -3.04
CA GLY A 87 5.85 17.45 -3.58
C GLY A 87 6.10 16.39 -2.50
N ASN A 88 5.74 15.14 -2.80
CA ASN A 88 5.94 13.99 -1.92
C ASN A 88 7.02 13.01 -2.43
N ASP A 89 7.76 13.38 -3.49
CA ASP A 89 8.91 12.59 -3.96
C ASP A 89 10.16 12.94 -3.14
N TYR A 90 10.13 12.58 -1.85
CA TYR A 90 11.12 13.01 -0.85
C TYR A 90 12.56 12.61 -1.17
N LEU A 91 12.73 11.52 -1.92
CA LEU A 91 14.04 10.98 -2.31
C LEU A 91 14.32 11.20 -3.80
N ASN A 92 13.43 11.90 -4.51
CA ASN A 92 13.50 12.14 -5.95
C ASN A 92 13.64 10.85 -6.80
N LEU A 93 13.09 9.73 -6.29
CA LEU A 93 13.23 8.41 -6.93
C LEU A 93 12.41 8.32 -8.23
N SER A 94 11.40 9.19 -8.41
CA SER A 94 10.64 9.22 -9.67
C SER A 94 11.51 9.57 -10.89
N THR A 95 12.62 10.28 -10.67
CA THR A 95 13.55 10.66 -11.74
C THR A 95 14.80 9.78 -11.81
N HIS A 96 14.99 8.87 -10.86
CA HIS A 96 16.16 8.01 -10.77
C HIS A 96 16.29 7.13 -12.04
N PRO A 97 17.48 7.05 -12.68
CA PRO A 97 17.65 6.35 -13.95
C PRO A 97 17.20 4.89 -13.91
N ALA A 98 17.57 4.14 -12.85
CA ALA A 98 17.16 2.75 -12.68
C ALA A 98 15.64 2.57 -12.68
N VAL A 99 14.90 3.44 -11.96
CA VAL A 99 13.45 3.37 -11.83
C VAL A 99 12.80 3.62 -13.19
N ARG A 100 13.24 4.69 -13.88
CA ARG A 100 12.72 5.05 -15.21
C ARG A 100 12.98 3.97 -16.25
N GLN A 101 14.17 3.39 -16.27
CA GLN A 101 14.54 2.32 -17.19
C GLN A 101 13.72 1.06 -16.92
N ALA A 102 13.58 0.65 -15.65
CA ALA A 102 12.77 -0.51 -15.28
C ALA A 102 11.30 -0.33 -15.69
N SER A 103 10.70 0.84 -15.42
CA SER A 103 9.32 1.16 -15.83
C SER A 103 9.14 1.15 -17.35
N ALA A 104 10.04 1.80 -18.09
CA ALA A 104 9.97 1.84 -19.56
C ALA A 104 10.09 0.44 -20.18
N LYS A 105 11.04 -0.36 -19.69
CA LYS A 105 11.24 -1.73 -20.19
C LYS A 105 10.05 -2.62 -19.86
N ALA A 106 9.50 -2.54 -18.64
CA ALA A 106 8.31 -3.29 -18.27
C ALA A 106 7.11 -2.96 -19.19
N ALA A 107 6.91 -1.67 -19.51
CA ALA A 107 5.85 -1.24 -20.42
C ALA A 107 6.03 -1.79 -21.85
N LEU A 108 7.27 -1.81 -22.36
CA LEU A 108 7.58 -2.33 -23.69
C LEU A 108 7.41 -3.84 -23.81
N VAL A 109 7.82 -4.60 -22.78
CA VAL A 109 7.79 -6.07 -22.81
C VAL A 109 6.38 -6.61 -22.48
N TYR A 110 5.67 -5.97 -21.56
CA TYR A 110 4.43 -6.52 -20.99
C TYR A 110 3.17 -5.72 -21.32
N GLY A 111 3.33 -4.49 -21.80
CA GLY A 111 2.24 -3.55 -22.03
C GLY A 111 1.89 -2.70 -20.81
N MET A 112 0.88 -1.86 -20.98
CA MET A 112 0.44 -0.88 -19.98
C MET A 112 -0.50 -1.51 -18.94
N GLY A 113 0.05 -2.28 -18.00
CA GLY A 113 -0.64 -2.70 -16.78
C GLY A 113 -1.37 -4.05 -16.81
N PRO A 114 -1.93 -4.47 -15.66
CA PRO A 114 -2.62 -5.74 -15.52
C PRO A 114 -3.94 -5.75 -16.30
N ARG A 115 -4.24 -6.87 -16.98
CA ARG A 115 -5.42 -7.01 -17.88
C ARG A 115 -6.73 -7.33 -17.15
N SER A 116 -6.69 -7.49 -15.83
CA SER A 116 -7.84 -7.79 -14.98
C SER A 116 -7.50 -7.53 -13.51
N SER A 117 -8.41 -7.88 -12.61
CA SER A 117 -8.14 -7.88 -11.16
C SER A 117 -7.18 -9.01 -10.78
N SER A 118 -6.53 -8.88 -9.62
CA SER A 118 -5.57 -9.87 -9.13
C SER A 118 -6.17 -11.28 -9.02
N MET A 119 -7.46 -11.39 -8.68
CA MET A 119 -8.15 -12.68 -8.53
C MET A 119 -8.45 -13.40 -9.86
N VAL A 120 -8.39 -12.70 -10.99
CA VAL A 120 -8.75 -13.27 -12.30
C VAL A 120 -7.50 -13.51 -13.14
N SER A 121 -6.84 -12.44 -13.59
CA SER A 121 -5.65 -12.51 -14.44
C SER A 121 -4.77 -11.27 -14.36
N GLY A 122 -4.93 -10.49 -13.28
CA GLY A 122 -4.19 -9.26 -13.04
C GLY A 122 -2.93 -9.43 -12.20
N HIS A 123 -2.82 -10.51 -11.43
CA HIS A 123 -1.66 -10.76 -10.60
C HIS A 123 -0.55 -11.39 -11.43
N THR A 124 0.63 -10.80 -11.43
CA THR A 124 1.76 -11.26 -12.26
C THR A 124 2.99 -11.54 -11.41
N ASP A 125 4.00 -12.19 -11.99
CA ASP A 125 5.28 -12.44 -11.32
C ASP A 125 5.94 -11.16 -10.77
N TYR A 126 5.73 -10.00 -11.40
CA TYR A 126 6.27 -8.73 -10.91
C TYR A 126 5.54 -8.21 -9.67
N HIS A 127 4.23 -8.45 -9.56
CA HIS A 127 3.49 -8.15 -8.34
C HIS A 127 4.03 -9.02 -7.21
N ARG A 128 4.19 -10.32 -7.45
CA ARG A 128 4.77 -11.27 -6.47
C ARG A 128 6.21 -10.91 -6.06
N LEU A 129 7.06 -10.52 -7.01
CA LEU A 129 8.43 -10.11 -6.72
C LEU A 129 8.48 -8.81 -5.91
N LEU A 130 7.60 -7.85 -6.23
CA LEU A 130 7.49 -6.61 -5.47
C LEU A 130 6.98 -6.88 -4.04
N GLU A 131 5.96 -7.73 -3.88
CA GLU A 131 5.46 -8.15 -2.57
C GLU A 131 6.56 -8.82 -1.74
N GLN A 132 7.34 -9.73 -2.32
CA GLN A 132 8.46 -10.36 -1.62
C GLN A 132 9.52 -9.31 -1.21
N ALA A 133 9.92 -8.43 -2.12
CA ALA A 133 10.91 -7.40 -1.83
C ALA A 133 10.43 -6.42 -0.74
N LEU A 134 9.15 -6.07 -0.73
CA LEU A 134 8.54 -5.23 0.31
C LEU A 134 8.41 -5.97 1.65
N ALA A 135 8.09 -7.26 1.63
CA ALA A 135 8.07 -8.09 2.82
C ALA A 135 9.48 -8.17 3.45
N ASP A 136 10.51 -8.39 2.63
CA ASP A 136 11.91 -8.42 3.07
C ASP A 136 12.35 -7.05 3.61
N LEU A 137 12.03 -5.96 2.91
CA LEU A 137 12.34 -4.58 3.31
C LEU A 137 11.72 -4.22 4.67
N THR A 138 10.46 -4.63 4.88
CA THR A 138 9.71 -4.33 6.10
C THR A 138 9.88 -5.39 7.20
N LYS A 139 10.68 -6.44 6.94
CA LYS A 139 10.91 -7.58 7.83
C LYS A 139 9.60 -8.24 8.27
N LYS A 140 8.73 -8.51 7.29
CA LYS A 140 7.43 -9.19 7.46
C LYS A 140 7.41 -10.50 6.70
N GLU A 141 6.55 -11.41 7.12
CA GLU A 141 6.39 -12.73 6.48
C GLU A 141 5.75 -12.63 5.08
N ALA A 142 4.88 -11.64 4.88
CA ALA A 142 4.19 -11.40 3.62
C ALA A 142 3.86 -9.92 3.43
N CYS A 143 3.62 -9.53 2.18
CA CYS A 143 3.11 -8.24 1.77
C CYS A 143 2.01 -8.44 0.73
N LEU A 144 1.00 -7.58 0.75
CA LEU A 144 -0.02 -7.51 -0.29
C LEU A 144 -0.03 -6.09 -0.85
N ILE A 145 0.18 -5.95 -2.16
CA ILE A 145 0.13 -4.62 -2.79
C ILE A 145 -1.29 -4.25 -3.18
N THR A 146 -1.59 -2.96 -3.05
CA THR A 146 -2.85 -2.35 -3.51
C THR A 146 -2.54 -1.18 -4.42
N PRO A 147 -3.49 -0.69 -5.24
CA PRO A 147 -3.24 0.39 -6.18
C PRO A 147 -2.76 1.70 -5.53
N THR A 148 -3.14 1.98 -4.29
CA THR A 148 -2.74 3.19 -3.55
C THR A 148 -2.71 2.93 -2.05
N GLY A 149 -1.96 3.75 -1.29
CA GLY A 149 -2.00 3.71 0.18
C GLY A 149 -3.39 4.03 0.77
N PHE A 150 -4.23 4.78 0.04
CA PHE A 150 -5.62 4.99 0.44
C PHE A 150 -6.41 3.67 0.39
N ALA A 151 -6.30 2.94 -0.73
CA ALA A 151 -6.96 1.66 -0.92
C ALA A 151 -6.45 0.59 0.06
N ALA A 152 -5.15 0.59 0.39
CA ALA A 152 -4.59 -0.28 1.42
C ALA A 152 -5.30 -0.09 2.77
N ASN A 153 -5.39 1.15 3.24
CA ASN A 153 -5.99 1.47 4.54
C ASN A 153 -7.48 1.14 4.57
N THR A 154 -8.24 1.54 3.55
CA THR A 154 -9.69 1.28 3.53
C THR A 154 -10.00 -0.22 3.41
N ALA A 155 -9.28 -0.95 2.56
CA ALA A 155 -9.47 -2.39 2.40
C ALA A 155 -9.10 -3.14 3.68
N LEU A 156 -7.97 -2.80 4.32
CA LEU A 156 -7.55 -3.44 5.56
C LEU A 156 -8.58 -3.24 6.68
N LEU A 157 -9.04 -2.00 6.88
CA LEU A 157 -9.98 -1.69 7.95
C LEU A 157 -11.37 -2.29 7.70
N ALA A 158 -11.81 -2.33 6.44
CA ALA A 158 -13.04 -3.03 6.07
C ALA A 158 -12.91 -4.55 6.29
N ALA A 159 -11.76 -5.15 5.96
CA ALA A 159 -11.53 -6.58 6.18
C ALA A 159 -11.47 -6.93 7.68
N LEU A 160 -10.67 -6.19 8.45
CA LEU A 160 -10.54 -6.37 9.89
C LEU A 160 -11.87 -6.15 10.61
N GLY A 161 -12.60 -5.09 10.24
CA GLY A 161 -13.90 -4.77 10.80
C GLY A 161 -14.93 -5.90 10.66
N ASN A 162 -14.78 -6.77 9.66
CA ASN A 162 -15.70 -7.88 9.38
C ASN A 162 -15.24 -9.24 9.96
N ILE A 163 -14.13 -9.29 10.71
CA ILE A 163 -13.65 -10.56 11.28
C ILE A 163 -14.66 -11.13 12.30
N ALA A 164 -15.37 -10.28 13.05
CA ALA A 164 -16.37 -10.73 14.02
C ALA A 164 -17.50 -11.55 13.36
N SER A 165 -17.88 -11.24 12.11
CA SER A 165 -18.81 -12.05 11.32
C SER A 165 -18.31 -13.48 11.06
N LEU A 166 -17.00 -13.72 11.01
CA LEU A 166 -16.46 -15.08 10.85
C LEU A 166 -16.72 -15.96 12.08
N THR A 167 -16.84 -15.34 13.26
CA THR A 167 -17.11 -16.04 14.52
C THR A 167 -18.59 -16.08 14.90
N CYS A 168 -19.45 -15.29 14.24
CA CYS A 168 -20.87 -15.13 14.58
C CYS A 168 -21.80 -15.52 13.41
N VAL A 169 -21.60 -16.69 12.80
CA VAL A 169 -22.33 -17.14 11.60
C VAL A 169 -23.85 -17.10 11.81
N GLY A 170 -24.55 -16.37 10.93
CA GLY A 170 -26.02 -16.30 10.90
C GLY A 170 -26.64 -15.32 11.90
N ARG A 171 -25.84 -14.53 12.62
CA ARG A 171 -26.33 -13.45 13.50
C ARG A 171 -25.36 -12.28 13.53
N ARG A 172 -25.77 -11.17 14.12
CA ARG A 172 -24.86 -10.04 14.37
C ARG A 172 -23.99 -10.31 15.61
N PRO A 173 -22.73 -9.82 15.62
CA PRO A 173 -21.90 -9.86 16.82
C PRO A 173 -22.53 -9.03 17.95
N ALA A 174 -22.59 -9.59 19.15
CA ALA A 174 -22.90 -8.83 20.35
C ALA A 174 -21.77 -7.82 20.63
N ASN A 175 -22.04 -6.78 21.43
CA ASN A 175 -21.05 -5.71 21.65
C ASN A 175 -19.69 -6.20 22.18
N HIS A 176 -19.66 -7.28 22.98
CA HIS A 176 -18.43 -7.87 23.51
C HIS A 176 -17.71 -8.80 22.51
N GLU A 177 -18.34 -9.12 21.38
CA GLU A 177 -17.77 -9.92 20.29
C GLU A 177 -17.25 -9.04 19.14
N LYS A 178 -17.54 -7.73 19.18
CA LYS A 178 -17.06 -6.76 18.20
C LYS A 178 -15.59 -6.42 18.41
N ILE A 179 -14.91 -6.09 17.33
CA ILE A 179 -13.52 -5.63 17.40
C ILE A 179 -13.49 -4.19 17.88
N ALA A 180 -12.70 -3.91 18.92
CA ALA A 180 -12.40 -2.55 19.35
C ALA A 180 -11.23 -1.99 18.53
N ILE A 181 -11.43 -0.84 17.88
CA ILE A 181 -10.39 -0.16 17.11
C ILE A 181 -10.16 1.22 17.71
N PHE A 182 -8.91 1.50 18.08
CA PHE A 182 -8.50 2.78 18.66
C PHE A 182 -7.79 3.63 17.59
N SER A 183 -8.32 4.82 17.32
CA SER A 183 -7.82 5.72 16.27
C SER A 183 -7.39 7.06 16.84
N ASP A 184 -6.21 7.53 16.43
CA ASP A 184 -5.76 8.89 16.70
C ASP A 184 -6.69 9.89 15.99
N ALA A 185 -6.98 11.02 16.63
CA ALA A 185 -7.84 12.08 16.10
C ALA A 185 -7.34 12.71 14.79
N LEU A 186 -6.04 12.66 14.51
CA LEU A 186 -5.41 13.21 13.31
C LEU A 186 -4.94 12.12 12.32
N ASN A 187 -5.46 10.90 12.45
CA ASN A 187 -5.20 9.85 11.47
C ASN A 187 -5.62 10.29 10.06
N HIS A 188 -4.90 9.77 9.06
CA HIS A 188 -5.14 10.09 7.65
C HIS A 188 -6.59 9.76 7.24
N ALA A 189 -7.16 10.54 6.32
CA ALA A 189 -8.56 10.39 5.89
C ALA A 189 -8.91 8.97 5.42
N SER A 190 -7.97 8.27 4.76
CA SER A 190 -8.18 6.87 4.35
C SER A 190 -8.42 5.90 5.51
N ILE A 191 -7.80 6.15 6.67
CA ILE A 191 -8.03 5.36 7.88
C ILE A 191 -9.43 5.68 8.41
N ILE A 192 -9.76 6.96 8.53
CA ILE A 192 -11.08 7.41 9.01
C ILE A 192 -12.21 6.82 8.14
N ASP A 193 -12.07 6.85 6.82
CA ASP A 193 -13.08 6.31 5.91
C ASP A 193 -13.21 4.79 6.03
N GLY A 194 -12.10 4.06 6.17
CA GLY A 194 -12.11 2.63 6.44
C GLY A 194 -12.80 2.27 7.78
N LEU A 195 -12.55 3.05 8.83
CA LEU A 195 -13.21 2.88 10.13
C LEU A 195 -14.71 3.12 10.04
N ARG A 196 -15.13 4.18 9.36
CA ARG A 196 -16.56 4.47 9.12
C ARG A 196 -17.26 3.35 8.36
N MET A 197 -16.57 2.71 7.41
CA MET A 197 -17.11 1.53 6.72
C MET A 197 -17.29 0.38 7.72
N ALA A 198 -16.29 0.08 8.54
CA ALA A 198 -16.37 -0.97 9.56
C ALA A 198 -17.50 -0.73 10.58
N GLU A 199 -17.69 0.51 11.05
CA GLU A 199 -18.78 0.87 11.96
C GLU A 199 -20.16 0.71 11.32
N ARG A 200 -20.31 1.03 10.03
CA ARG A 200 -21.58 0.85 9.29
C ARG A 200 -22.01 -0.60 9.18
N HIS A 201 -21.06 -1.52 9.13
CA HIS A 201 -21.35 -2.96 9.19
C HIS A 201 -21.79 -3.41 10.61
N GLN A 202 -21.62 -2.55 11.62
CA GLN A 202 -21.93 -2.79 13.03
C GLN A 202 -21.15 -3.95 13.64
N GLU A 203 -19.96 -4.22 13.12
CA GLU A 203 -19.09 -5.33 13.54
C GLU A 203 -17.84 -4.88 14.31
N ALA A 204 -17.56 -3.58 14.31
CA ALA A 204 -16.49 -2.95 15.08
C ALA A 204 -17.02 -1.80 15.94
N ASN A 205 -16.33 -1.53 17.05
CA ASN A 205 -16.50 -0.34 17.88
C ASN A 205 -15.24 0.52 17.71
N VAL A 206 -15.40 1.79 17.32
CA VAL A 206 -14.29 2.71 17.10
C VAL A 206 -14.20 3.71 18.25
N PHE A 207 -13.01 3.85 18.83
CA PHE A 207 -12.69 4.79 19.90
C PHE A 207 -11.66 5.79 19.39
N VAL A 208 -12.00 7.08 19.42
CA VAL A 208 -11.10 8.14 18.94
C VAL A 208 -10.41 8.80 20.13
N TYR A 209 -9.09 8.67 20.20
CA TYR A 209 -8.29 9.30 21.25
C TYR A 209 -7.63 10.60 20.75
N ARG A 210 -7.19 11.45 21.69
CA ARG A 210 -6.63 12.76 21.38
C ARG A 210 -5.25 12.57 20.76
N HIS A 211 -4.86 13.44 19.82
CA HIS A 211 -3.63 13.26 19.07
C HIS A 211 -2.41 13.06 19.98
N ASN A 212 -1.70 11.94 19.82
CA ASN A 212 -0.54 11.54 20.64
C ASN A 212 -0.79 11.51 22.17
N ASP A 213 -2.04 11.40 22.61
CA ASP A 213 -2.40 11.35 24.03
C ASP A 213 -2.59 9.90 24.50
N MET A 214 -1.50 9.29 24.98
CA MET A 214 -1.52 7.92 25.48
C MET A 214 -2.38 7.74 26.75
N LYS A 215 -2.59 8.81 27.54
CA LYS A 215 -3.46 8.72 28.72
C LYS A 215 -4.92 8.60 28.31
N HIS A 216 -5.34 9.38 27.32
CA HIS A 216 -6.69 9.26 26.77
C HIS A 216 -6.91 7.94 26.03
N LEU A 217 -5.85 7.35 25.46
CA LEU A 217 -5.93 6.03 24.87
C LEU A 217 -6.18 4.92 25.92
N ASP A 218 -5.61 5.08 27.12
CA ASP A 218 -5.75 4.12 28.23
C ASP A 218 -7.07 4.25 29.02
N GLU A 219 -7.75 5.40 28.93
CA GLU A 219 -9.06 5.69 29.59
C GLU A 219 -10.25 4.95 28.95
#